data_AF-A0A921HAK8-F1
#
_entry.id   AF-A0A921HAK8-F1
#
_cell.length_a   1.000
_cell.length_b   1.000
_cell.length_c   1.000
_cell.angle_alpha   90.00
_cell.angle_beta   90.00
_cell.angle_gamma   90.00
#
_symmetry.space_group_name_H-M   'P 1'
#
loop_
_entity.id
_entity.type
_entity.pdbx_description
1 polymer ?
#
loop_
_entity_poly.entity_id
_entity_poly.type
_entity_poly.pdbx_seq_one_letter_code
_entity_poly.pdbx_strand_id
1 'polypeptide(L)'
;MNTDKFITFIETPIFEEDRKALLSDEEYQAFQAYMLDNFHLGDFIQHTGGCQKIRWKLSGNNKGKSGGVRIIYYSLTAKGKLYLSAYVP
;
A
#
# COMPACT_ATOMS: atom_id res chain seq x y z
N MET A 1 18.34 8.83 10.90
CA MET A 1 17.29 9.24 9.95
C MET A 1 17.94 9.27 8.59
N ASN A 2 17.52 8.41 7.65
CA ASN A 2 18.12 8.35 6.32
C ASN A 2 17.50 9.47 5.48
N THR A 3 18.24 10.56 5.36
CA THR A 3 17.92 11.76 4.61
C THR A 3 17.93 11.42 3.10
N ASP A 4 16.92 11.86 2.37
CA ASP A 4 16.79 11.85 0.89
C ASP A 4 16.62 10.51 0.18
N LYS A 5 15.75 9.62 0.67
CA LYS A 5 15.31 8.45 -0.11
C LYS A 5 13.93 8.67 -0.71
N PHE A 6 13.89 9.10 -1.97
CA PHE A 6 12.66 9.13 -2.76
C PHE A 6 12.15 7.71 -3.02
N ILE A 7 10.86 7.49 -2.81
CA ILE A 7 10.17 6.24 -3.14
C ILE A 7 9.17 6.51 -4.26
N THR A 8 9.26 5.73 -5.34
CA THR A 8 8.27 5.73 -6.41
C THR A 8 7.26 4.61 -6.17
N PHE A 9 5.98 4.96 -6.12
CA PHE A 9 4.87 4.01 -6.16
C PHE A 9 4.55 3.67 -7.61
N ILE A 10 4.56 2.39 -7.96
CA ILE A 10 4.27 1.89 -9.30
C ILE A 10 3.04 1.01 -9.19
N GLU A 11 1.93 1.46 -9.78
CA GLU A 11 0.67 0.74 -9.78
C GLU A 11 0.63 -0.28 -10.94
N THR A 12 0.13 -1.48 -10.67
CA THR A 12 -0.36 -2.35 -11.76
C THR A 12 -1.72 -1.84 -12.24
N PRO A 13 -2.13 -2.16 -13.48
CA PRO A 13 -3.46 -1.78 -13.97
C PRO A 13 -4.61 -2.25 -13.04
N ILE A 14 -4.50 -3.48 -12.51
CA ILE A 14 -5.48 -4.05 -11.58
C ILE A 14 -5.54 -3.23 -10.28
N PHE A 15 -4.38 -2.84 -9.74
CA PHE A 15 -4.35 -2.00 -8.54
C PHE A 15 -4.96 -0.62 -8.77
N GLU A 16 -4.70 0.00 -9.93
CA GLU A 16 -5.26 1.31 -10.26
C GLU A 16 -6.80 1.26 -10.32
N GLU A 17 -7.36 0.23 -10.94
CA GLU A 17 -8.80 0.01 -11.03
C GLU A 17 -9.43 -0.17 -9.63
N ASP A 18 -8.87 -1.06 -8.81
CA ASP A 18 -9.34 -1.31 -7.45
C ASP A 18 -9.19 -0.05 -6.56
N ARG A 19 -8.07 0.67 -6.67
CA ARG A 19 -7.80 1.89 -5.91
C ARG A 19 -8.88 2.93 -6.15
N LYS A 20 -9.23 3.19 -7.41
CA LYS A 20 -10.28 4.15 -7.78
C LYS A 20 -11.65 3.76 -7.23
N ALA A 21 -11.91 2.46 -7.05
CA ALA A 21 -13.16 1.97 -6.51
C ALA A 21 -13.22 2.01 -4.96
N LEU A 22 -12.07 1.92 -4.29
CA LEU A 22 -11.99 1.67 -2.84
C LEU A 22 -11.46 2.83 -2.01
N LEU A 23 -10.65 3.72 -2.59
CA LEU A 23 -10.01 4.84 -1.91
C LEU A 23 -10.33 6.15 -2.61
N SER A 24 -10.66 7.19 -1.83
CA SER A 24 -10.55 8.56 -2.33
C SER A 24 -9.08 8.91 -2.60
N ASP A 25 -8.84 9.97 -3.39
CA ASP A 25 -7.48 10.42 -3.65
C ASP A 25 -6.77 10.87 -2.35
N GLU A 26 -7.49 11.45 -1.39
CA GLU A 26 -6.97 11.82 -0.07
C GLU A 26 -6.59 10.58 0.77
N GLU A 27 -7.42 9.55 0.77
CA GLU A 27 -7.13 8.29 1.47
C GLU A 27 -5.93 7.57 0.85
N TYR A 28 -5.80 7.64 -0.47
CA TYR A 28 -4.65 7.08 -1.17
C TYR A 28 -3.37 7.87 -0.89
N GLN A 29 -3.44 9.21 -0.88
CA GLN A 29 -2.31 10.05 -0.51
C GLN A 29 -1.87 9.77 0.95
N ALA A 30 -2.82 9.60 1.86
CA ALA A 30 -2.52 9.24 3.25
C ALA A 30 -1.86 7.84 3.35
N PHE A 31 -2.32 6.87 2.56
CA PHE A 31 -1.68 5.56 2.45
C PHE A 31 -0.24 5.68 1.94
N GLN A 32 -0.01 6.43 0.86
CA GLN A 32 1.33 6.63 0.30
C GLN A 32 2.27 7.29 1.32
N ALA A 33 1.81 8.33 2.01
CA ALA A 33 2.59 9.01 3.05
C ALA A 33 2.97 8.04 4.18
N TYR A 34 2.03 7.21 4.64
CA TYR A 34 2.32 6.18 5.63
C TYR A 34 3.36 5.18 5.15
N MET A 35 3.27 4.73 3.89
CA MET A 35 4.19 3.75 3.32
C MET A 35 5.62 4.26 3.15
N LEU A 36 5.85 5.57 3.05
CA LEU A 36 7.21 6.12 2.94
C LEU A 36 8.11 5.67 4.10
N ASP A 37 7.57 5.66 5.31
CA ASP A 37 8.30 5.24 6.51
C ASP A 37 8.05 3.77 6.87
N ASN A 38 6.88 3.22 6.50
CA ASN A 38 6.37 1.97 7.05
C ASN A 38 6.31 0.81 6.03
N PHE A 39 6.87 0.95 4.82
CA PHE A 39 6.83 -0.12 3.81
C PHE A 39 7.48 -1.45 4.25
N HIS A 40 8.26 -1.46 5.33
CA HIS A 40 8.91 -2.67 5.84
C HIS A 40 8.04 -3.41 6.88
N LEU A 41 6.88 -2.85 7.24
CA LEU A 41 5.96 -3.41 8.23
C LEU A 41 4.91 -4.35 7.62
N GLY A 42 4.94 -4.60 6.31
CA GLY A 42 4.03 -5.55 5.68
C GLY A 42 4.43 -6.99 5.94
N ASP A 43 3.44 -7.85 6.12
CA ASP A 43 3.64 -9.28 6.31
C ASP A 43 4.07 -9.93 5.00
N PHE A 44 5.21 -10.63 5.00
CA PHE A 44 5.65 -11.39 3.83
C PHE A 44 4.66 -12.51 3.47
N ILE A 45 4.35 -12.61 2.18
CA ILE A 45 3.52 -13.68 1.62
C ILE A 45 4.45 -14.77 1.09
N GLN A 46 4.35 -15.98 1.65
CA GLN A 46 5.18 -17.11 1.23
C GLN A 46 4.96 -17.47 -0.25
N HIS A 47 5.99 -18.04 -0.88
CA HIS A 47 5.96 -18.50 -2.28
C HIS A 47 5.69 -17.41 -3.34
N THR A 48 5.82 -16.13 -2.98
CA THR A 48 5.64 -15.01 -3.94
C THR A 48 6.95 -14.37 -4.39
N GLY A 49 8.10 -14.82 -3.86
CA GLY A 49 9.39 -14.17 -4.12
C GLY A 49 9.60 -12.84 -3.40
N GLY A 50 8.77 -12.51 -2.40
CA GLY A 50 8.96 -11.36 -1.52
C GLY A 50 7.85 -10.31 -1.53
N CYS A 51 6.65 -10.64 -2.04
CA CYS A 51 5.50 -9.78 -1.86
C CYS A 51 5.15 -9.67 -0.36
N GLN A 52 4.71 -8.48 0.02
CA GLN A 52 4.27 -8.12 1.36
C GLN A 52 2.82 -7.70 1.31
N LYS A 53 2.13 -7.83 2.44
CA LYS A 53 0.74 -7.41 2.61
C LYS A 53 0.64 -6.48 3.80
N ILE A 54 0.00 -5.32 3.62
CA ILE A 54 -0.27 -4.40 4.71
C ILE A 54 -1.77 -4.15 4.87
N ARG A 55 -2.23 -4.05 6.12
CA ARG A 55 -3.60 -3.69 6.43
C ARG A 55 -3.69 -2.18 6.59
N TRP A 56 -4.36 -1.51 5.65
CA TRP A 56 -4.63 -0.09 5.69
C TRP A 56 -6.03 0.17 6.26
N LYS A 57 -6.14 1.06 7.24
CA LYS A 57 -7.45 1.44 7.81
C LYS A 57 -7.90 2.74 7.16
N LEU A 58 -9.11 2.75 6.62
CA LEU A 58 -9.72 3.97 6.10
C LEU A 58 -10.09 4.91 7.25
N SER A 59 -9.60 6.14 7.20
CA SER A 59 -9.90 7.17 8.20
C SER A 59 -11.21 7.86 7.83
N GLY A 60 -12.31 7.41 8.42
CA GLY A 60 -13.61 8.05 8.24
C GLY A 60 -14.71 7.05 7.94
N ASN A 61 -15.20 6.36 8.97
CA ASN A 61 -16.55 5.81 8.94
C ASN A 61 -17.10 5.72 10.36
N ASN A 62 -17.77 6.79 10.80
CA ASN A 62 -18.66 6.80 11.98
C ASN A 62 -19.93 5.93 11.78
N LYS A 63 -19.83 4.85 10.99
CA LYS A 63 -20.90 3.90 10.69
C LYS A 63 -20.38 2.47 10.74
N GLY A 64 -19.92 2.04 11.91
CA GLY A 64 -20.03 0.65 12.39
C GLY A 64 -19.47 -0.52 11.54
N LYS A 65 -18.77 -0.29 10.42
CA LYS A 65 -18.15 -1.36 9.61
C LYS A 65 -16.65 -1.09 9.48
N SER A 66 -15.89 -2.07 9.94
CA SER A 66 -14.43 -2.17 10.01
C SER A 66 -13.74 -2.22 8.63
N GLY A 67 -14.04 -1.27 7.74
CA GLY A 67 -13.59 -1.21 6.34
C GLY A 67 -12.12 -0.82 6.19
N GLY A 68 -11.22 -1.68 6.65
CA GLY A 68 -9.81 -1.62 6.27
C GLY A 68 -9.58 -2.45 5.03
N VAL A 69 -8.72 -2.00 4.14
CA VAL A 69 -8.29 -2.71 2.94
C VAL A 69 -6.94 -3.38 3.17
N ARG A 70 -6.65 -4.47 2.46
CA ARG A 70 -5.30 -5.04 2.44
C ARG A 70 -4.67 -4.79 1.08
N ILE A 71 -3.47 -4.24 1.10
CA ILE A 71 -2.72 -3.91 -0.10
C ILE A 71 -1.54 -4.86 -0.20
N ILE A 72 -1.42 -5.54 -1.34
CA ILE A 72 -0.26 -6.36 -1.67
C ILE A 72 0.74 -5.52 -2.45
N TYR A 73 2.01 -5.54 -2.03
CA TYR A 73 3.08 -4.79 -2.68
C TYR A 73 4.41 -5.55 -2.68
N TYR A 74 5.31 -5.16 -3.57
CA TYR A 74 6.70 -5.62 -3.60
C TYR A 74 7.65 -4.44 -3.40
N SER A 75 8.54 -4.54 -2.42
CA SER A 75 9.49 -3.49 -2.10
C SER A 75 10.86 -3.75 -2.72
N LEU A 76 11.23 -2.92 -3.69
CA LEU A 76 12.55 -2.92 -4.31
C LEU A 76 13.37 -1.75 -3.75
N THR A 77 13.74 -1.86 -2.47
CA THR A 77 14.38 -0.80 -1.67
C THR A 77 15.70 -0.29 -2.25
N ALA A 78 16.46 -1.14 -2.95
CA ALA A 78 17.70 -0.75 -3.62
C ALA A 78 17.47 0.25 -4.76
N LYS A 79 16.25 0.29 -5.33
CA LYS A 79 15.86 1.23 -6.38
C LYS A 79 14.83 2.27 -5.91
N GLY A 80 14.49 2.29 -4.62
CA GLY A 80 13.46 3.19 -4.09
C GLY A 80 12.10 2.99 -4.75
N LYS A 81 11.67 1.74 -5.00
CA LYS A 81 10.40 1.45 -5.68
C LYS A 81 9.51 0.56 -4.83
N LEU A 82 8.22 0.88 -4.79
CA LEU A 82 7.16 0.01 -4.29
C LEU A 82 6.21 -0.30 -5.45
N TYR A 83 6.12 -1.57 -5.82
CA TYR A 83 5.17 -2.05 -6.82
C TYR A 83 3.88 -2.47 -6.12
N LEU A 84 2.76 -1.81 -6.41
CA LEU A 84 1.45 -2.06 -5.81
C LEU A 84 0.65 -2.97 -6.74
N SER A 85 0.19 -4.12 -6.24
CA SER A 85 -0.30 -5.21 -7.09
C SER A 85 -1.81 -5.40 -7.10
N ALA A 86 -2.46 -5.42 -5.92
CA ALA A 86 -3.88 -5.73 -5.79
C ALA A 86 -4.42 -5.36 -4.41
N TYR A 87 -5.74 -5.17 -4.33
CA TYR A 87 -6.48 -5.15 -3.09
C TYR A 87 -7.01 -6.54 -2.77
N VAL A 88 -6.92 -6.94 -1.50
CA VAL A 88 -7.55 -8.19 -1.02
C VAL A 88 -8.47 -7.92 0.17
N PRO A 89 -9.63 -8.61 0.26
CA PRO A 89 -10.57 -8.47 1.37
C PRO A 89 -10.00 -8.83 2.75
#